data_AF-A0A3A8EJX1-F1
#
_entry.id   AF-A0A3A8EJX1-F1
#
_cell.length_a   1.000
_cell.length_b   1.000
_cell.length_c   1.000
_cell.angle_alpha   90.00
_cell.angle_beta   90.00
_cell.angle_gamma   90.00
#
_symmetry.space_group_name_H-M   'P 1'
#
loop_
_entity.id
_entity.type
_entity.pdbx_description
1 polymer ?
#
loop_
_entity_poly.entity_id
_entity_poly.type
_entity_poly.pdbx_seq_one_letter_code
_entity_poly.pdbx_strand_id
1 'polypeptide(L)'
;MRDDQVEKMEKLAEEVADDFIITTCAAINTTIADKQGRGDKGFLYKISKDTAGVLATIERVLAFKKGKIDPISATPETQEKYEQKLIKEAEEKAKALKTRHC
;
A
#
# COMPACT_ATOMS: atom_id res chain seq x y z
N MET A 1 0.58 -13.96 7.85
CA MET A 1 1.32 -14.08 6.59
C MET A 1 2.67 -14.68 6.89
N ARG A 2 2.96 -15.83 6.29
CA ARG A 2 4.26 -16.49 6.33
C ARG A 2 5.25 -15.75 5.44
N ASP A 3 6.56 -15.94 5.64
CA ASP A 3 7.59 -15.20 4.90
C ASP A 3 7.52 -15.46 3.38
N ASP A 4 7.21 -16.69 2.97
CA ASP A 4 7.01 -17.06 1.56
C ASP A 4 5.83 -16.31 0.89
N GLN A 5 4.84 -15.93 1.68
CA GLN A 5 3.69 -15.15 1.20
C GLN A 5 4.02 -13.66 1.12
N VAL A 6 4.88 -13.15 2.01
CA VAL A 6 5.37 -11.76 1.96
C VAL A 6 6.19 -11.56 0.68
N GLU A 7 7.13 -12.46 0.41
CA GLU A 7 7.99 -12.37 -0.79
C GLU A 7 7.16 -12.43 -2.08
N LYS A 8 6.13 -13.29 -2.14
CA LYS A 8 5.21 -13.34 -3.29
C LYS A 8 4.42 -12.04 -3.46
N MET A 9 4.00 -11.42 -2.36
CA MET A 9 3.28 -10.15 -2.40
C MET A 9 4.18 -8.98 -2.81
N GLU A 10 5.46 -9.00 -2.43
CA GLU A 10 6.46 -8.02 -2.88
C GLU A 10 6.71 -8.14 -4.39
N LYS A 11 6.92 -9.36 -4.90
CA LYS A 11 7.04 -9.60 -6.35
C LYS A 11 5.80 -9.17 -7.11
N LEU A 12 4.62 -9.49 -6.58
CA LEU A 12 3.36 -9.04 -7.18
C LEU A 12 3.26 -7.50 -7.20
N ALA A 13 3.74 -6.81 -6.17
CA ALA A 13 3.77 -5.34 -6.16
C ALA A 13 4.68 -4.80 -7.28
N GLU A 14 5.84 -5.42 -7.50
CA GLU A 14 6.77 -5.07 -8.59
C GLU A 14 6.12 -5.31 -9.97
N GLU A 15 5.54 -6.48 -10.20
CA GLU A 15 4.85 -6.81 -11.47
C GLU A 15 3.70 -5.83 -11.77
N VAL A 16 2.88 -5.52 -10.77
CA VAL A 16 1.77 -4.57 -10.91
C VAL A 16 2.29 -3.14 -11.17
N ALA A 17 3.42 -2.76 -10.57
CA ALA A 17 4.06 -1.48 -10.84
C ALA A 17 4.60 -1.39 -12.28
N ASP A 18 5.20 -2.47 -12.78
CA ASP A 18 5.66 -2.55 -14.17
C ASP A 18 4.49 -2.46 -15.16
N ASP A 19 3.40 -3.20 -14.93
CA ASP A 19 2.18 -3.12 -15.73
C ASP A 19 1.60 -1.69 -15.75
N PHE A 20 1.61 -1.02 -14.59
CA PHE A 20 1.19 0.37 -14.47
C PHE A 20 2.04 1.30 -15.35
N ILE A 21 3.37 1.16 -15.29
CA ILE A 21 4.30 1.97 -16.07
C ILE A 21 4.07 1.73 -17.57
N ILE A 22 4.08 0.46 -18.01
CA ILE A 22 3.92 0.08 -19.41
C ILE A 22 2.60 0.62 -19.98
N THR A 23 1.50 0.40 -19.25
CA THR A 23 0.17 0.84 -19.70
C THR A 23 0.08 2.36 -19.76
N THR A 24 0.65 3.07 -18.79
CA THR A 24 0.65 4.53 -18.75
C THR A 24 1.50 5.11 -19.88
N CYS A 25 2.66 4.52 -20.17
CA CYS A 25 3.50 4.89 -21.31
C CYS A 25 2.76 4.66 -22.64
N ALA A 26 2.07 3.53 -22.79
CA ALA A 26 1.23 3.27 -23.95
C ALA A 26 0.12 4.33 -24.10
N ALA A 27 -0.54 4.71 -23.00
CA ALA A 27 -1.57 5.76 -23.01
C ALA A 27 -1.00 7.11 -23.45
N ILE A 28 0.15 7.51 -22.90
CA ILE A 28 0.83 8.76 -23.25
C ILE A 28 1.11 8.81 -24.76
N ASN A 29 1.64 7.71 -25.31
CA ASN A 29 2.02 7.58 -26.70
C ASN A 29 0.84 7.37 -27.66
N THR A 30 -0.37 7.11 -27.15
CA THR A 30 -1.56 6.97 -27.98
C THR A 30 -2.05 8.33 -28.46
N THR A 31 -2.21 8.46 -29.79
CA THR A 31 -2.70 9.66 -30.44
C THR A 31 -4.21 9.84 -30.24
N ILE A 32 -4.69 11.09 -30.22
CA ILE A 32 -6.11 11.43 -30.00
C ILE A 32 -6.75 12.16 -31.19
N ALA A 33 -6.11 12.07 -32.36
CA ALA A 33 -6.52 12.76 -33.57
C ALA A 33 -7.94 12.37 -34.00
N ASP A 34 -8.30 11.09 -33.85
CA ASP A 34 -9.62 10.57 -34.17
C ASP A 34 -10.37 10.02 -32.95
N LYS A 35 -11.60 9.57 -33.18
CA LYS A 35 -12.48 9.03 -32.13
C LYS A 35 -11.93 7.74 -31.54
N GLN A 36 -11.31 6.89 -32.35
CA GLN A 36 -10.78 5.60 -31.91
C GLN A 36 -9.61 5.81 -30.95
N GLY A 37 -8.63 6.63 -31.35
CA GLY A 37 -7.47 6.94 -30.52
C GLY A 37 -7.83 7.64 -29.20
N ARG A 38 -8.90 8.46 -29.17
CA ARG A 38 -9.46 9.00 -27.90
C ARG A 38 -10.02 7.89 -27.01
N GLY A 39 -10.75 6.94 -27.60
CA GLY A 39 -11.28 5.77 -26.90
C GLY A 39 -10.18 4.90 -26.33
N ASP A 40 -9.19 4.55 -27.15
CA ASP A 40 -8.06 3.71 -26.76
C ASP A 40 -7.22 4.38 -25.65
N LYS A 41 -6.91 5.67 -25.79
CA LYS A 41 -6.20 6.43 -24.75
C LYS A 41 -6.98 6.48 -23.44
N GLY A 42 -8.29 6.71 -23.51
CA GLY A 42 -9.16 6.72 -22.33
C GLY A 42 -9.22 5.35 -21.64
N PHE A 43 -9.27 4.27 -22.43
CA PHE A 43 -9.27 2.91 -21.92
C PHE A 43 -7.95 2.56 -21.23
N LEU A 44 -6.81 2.89 -21.83
CA LEU A 44 -5.49 2.66 -21.22
C LEU A 44 -5.32 3.42 -19.90
N TYR A 45 -5.75 4.70 -19.84
CA TYR A 45 -5.72 5.45 -18.57
C TYR A 45 -6.63 4.84 -17.50
N LYS A 46 -7.77 4.24 -17.89
CA LYS A 46 -8.63 3.54 -16.95
C LYS A 46 -7.91 2.31 -16.37
N ILE A 47 -7.25 1.52 -17.21
CA ILE A 47 -6.44 0.39 -16.75
C ILE A 47 -5.36 0.88 -15.79
N SER A 48 -4.57 1.90 -16.15
CA SER A 48 -3.56 2.48 -15.25
C SER A 48 -4.12 2.88 -13.90
N LYS A 49 -5.31 3.51 -13.88
CA LYS A 49 -5.97 3.89 -12.63
C LYS A 49 -6.34 2.67 -11.78
N ASP A 50 -6.89 1.64 -12.40
CA ASP A 50 -7.29 0.41 -11.70
C ASP A 50 -6.04 -0.32 -11.16
N THR A 51 -4.96 -0.41 -11.94
CA THR A 51 -3.66 -0.98 -11.52
C THR A 51 -3.06 -0.21 -10.34
N ALA A 52 -3.14 1.12 -10.34
CA ALA A 52 -2.68 1.94 -9.20
C ALA A 52 -3.48 1.64 -7.91
N GLY A 53 -4.78 1.37 -8.02
CA GLY A 53 -5.61 0.95 -6.88
C GLY A 53 -5.22 -0.41 -6.32
N VAL A 54 -4.88 -1.36 -7.19
CA VAL A 54 -4.35 -2.68 -6.81
C VAL A 54 -3.01 -2.55 -6.09
N LEU A 55 -2.07 -1.78 -6.66
CA LEU A 55 -0.76 -1.54 -6.06
C LEU A 55 -0.88 -0.94 -4.66
N ALA A 56 -1.69 0.11 -4.50
CA ALA A 56 -1.93 0.74 -3.20
C ALA A 56 -2.50 -0.24 -2.16
N THR A 57 -3.34 -1.19 -2.60
CA THR A 57 -3.89 -2.23 -1.72
C THR A 57 -2.82 -3.22 -1.28
N ILE A 58 -1.97 -3.67 -2.22
CA ILE A 58 -0.85 -4.58 -1.93
C ILE A 58 0.15 -3.93 -0.96
N GLU A 59 0.56 -2.69 -1.23
CA GLU A 59 1.46 -1.94 -0.35
C GLU A 59 0.87 -1.75 1.04
N ARG A 60 -0.44 -1.52 1.14
CA ARG A 60 -1.13 -1.43 2.43
C ARG A 60 -1.07 -2.73 3.22
N VAL A 61 -1.29 -3.88 2.57
CA VAL A 61 -1.19 -5.20 3.21
C VAL A 61 0.24 -5.48 3.67
N LEU A 62 1.23 -5.15 2.84
CA LEU A 62 2.65 -5.29 3.18
C LEU A 62 3.04 -4.39 4.35
N ALA A 63 2.62 -3.13 4.34
CA ALA A 63 2.90 -2.17 5.39
C ALA A 63 2.23 -2.56 6.73
N PHE A 64 1.00 -3.10 6.70
CA PHE A 64 0.35 -3.69 7.87
C PHE A 64 1.19 -4.84 8.45
N LYS A 65 1.65 -5.77 7.60
CA LYS A 65 2.43 -6.92 8.07
C LYS A 65 3.80 -6.51 8.62
N LYS A 66 4.42 -5.48 8.04
CA LYS A 66 5.69 -4.90 8.51
C LYS A 66 5.53 -3.98 9.73
N GLY A 67 4.30 -3.77 10.21
CA GLY A 67 4.02 -2.89 11.36
C GLY A 67 4.27 -1.40 11.08
N LYS A 68 4.30 -1.00 9.81
CA LYS A 68 4.51 0.41 9.40
C LYS A 68 3.23 1.23 9.43
N ILE A 69 2.09 0.58 9.26
CA ILE A 69 0.77 1.18 9.40
C ILE A 69 -0.10 0.29 10.27
N ASP A 70 -0.92 0.92 11.08
CA ASP A 70 -1.82 0.23 11.98
C ASP A 70 -2.96 -0.43 11.18
N PRO A 71 -3.48 -1.57 11.65
CA PRO A 71 -4.71 -2.12 11.10
C PRO A 71 -5.78 -1.04 11.14
N ILE A 72 -6.47 -0.80 10.02
CA ILE A 72 -7.70 -0.01 10.05
C ILE A 72 -8.67 -0.79 10.93
N SER A 73 -8.97 -0.23 12.09
CA SER A 73 -9.84 -0.81 13.12
C SER A 73 -11.19 -1.20 12.51
N ALA A 74 -11.47 -2.50 12.41
CA ALA A 74 -12.77 -2.99 11.97
C ALA A 74 -13.64 -3.49 13.14
N THR A 75 -13.09 -3.65 14.35
CA THR A 75 -13.86 -4.06 15.54
C THR A 75 -13.38 -3.39 16.83
N PRO A 76 -14.28 -3.12 17.81
CA PRO A 76 -13.93 -2.51 19.11
C PRO A 76 -12.83 -3.27 19.88
N GLU A 77 -12.87 -4.60 19.88
CA GLU A 77 -11.87 -5.43 20.57
C GLU A 77 -10.46 -5.30 19.96
N THR A 78 -10.37 -5.06 18.65
CA THR A 78 -9.08 -4.85 17.98
C THR A 78 -8.54 -3.46 18.30
N GLN A 79 -9.41 -2.47 18.45
CA GLN A 79 -9.08 -1.11 18.86
C GLN A 79 -8.59 -1.06 20.32
N GLU A 80 -9.27 -1.74 21.25
CA GLU A 80 -8.85 -1.78 22.66
C GLU A 80 -7.49 -2.46 22.86
N LYS A 81 -7.25 -3.61 22.22
CA LYS A 81 -5.93 -4.28 22.27
C LYS A 81 -4.82 -3.41 21.70
N TYR A 82 -5.16 -2.60 20.71
CA TYR A 82 -4.23 -1.68 20.07
C TYR A 82 -3.92 -0.46 20.96
N GLU A 83 -4.93 0.15 21.59
CA GLU A 83 -4.75 1.23 22.56
C GLU A 83 -3.91 0.77 23.76
N GLN A 84 -4.13 -0.45 24.25
CA GLN A 84 -3.29 -1.05 25.29
C GLN A 84 -1.83 -1.22 24.84
N LYS A 85 -1.59 -1.54 23.56
CA LYS A 85 -0.22 -1.65 23.02
C LYS A 85 0.45 -0.28 22.94
N LEU A 86 -0.26 0.74 22.48
CA LEU A 86 0.24 2.12 22.43
C LEU A 86 0.60 2.67 23.82
N ILE A 87 -0.26 2.42 24.81
CA ILE A 87 0.00 2.81 26.20
C ILE A 87 1.27 2.12 26.71
N LYS A 88 1.42 0.81 26.48
CA LYS A 88 2.64 0.06 26.89
C LYS A 88 3.90 0.60 26.21
N GLU A 89 3.86 0.87 24.91
CA GLU A 89 5.01 1.42 24.18
C GLU A 89 5.35 2.84 24.65
N ALA A 90 4.35 3.67 24.97
CA ALA A 90 4.56 4.99 25.55
C ALA A 90 5.17 4.91 26.95
N GLU A 91 4.72 3.98 27.79
CA GLU A 91 5.29 3.73 29.12
C GLU A 91 6.72 3.23 29.06
N GLU A 92 7.04 2.31 28.14
CA GLU A 92 8.40 1.82 27.91
C GLU A 92 9.33 2.93 27.43
N LYS A 93 8.89 3.76 26.48
CA LYS A 93 9.65 4.94 26.04
C LYS A 93 9.83 5.95 27.17
N ALA A 94 8.81 6.19 27.99
CA ALA A 94 8.90 7.09 29.14
C ALA A 94 9.86 6.55 30.23
N LYS A 95 9.86 5.24 30.47
CA LYS A 95 10.83 4.58 31.37
C LYS A 95 12.25 4.66 30.83
N ALA A 96 12.45 4.44 29.53
CA ALA A 96 13.74 4.58 28.86
C ALA A 96 14.26 6.04 28.90
N LEU A 97 13.37 7.03 28.82
CA LEU A 97 13.71 8.44 28.98
C LEU A 97 14.06 8.81 30.42
N LYS A 98 13.31 8.29 31.41
CA LYS A 98 13.64 8.48 32.83
C LYS A 98 14.98 7.88 33.22
N THR A 99 15.33 6.72 32.67
CA THR A 99 16.64 6.07 32.91
C THR A 99 17.80 6.73 32.18
N ARG A 100 17.57 7.59 31.17
CA ARG A 100 18.60 8.41 30.53
C ARG A 100 18.81 9.79 31.20
N HIS A 101 17.94 10.18 32.12
CA HIS A 101 18.00 11.46 32.85
C HIS A 101 18.19 11.30 34.38
N CYS A 102 18.56 10.11 34.84
CA CYS A 102 19.23 9.87 36.13
C CYS A 102 20.66 9.41 35.86
#